data_AF-A0A2D8FA80-F1
#
_entry.id   AF-A0A2D8FA80-F1
#
_cell.length_a   1.000
_cell.length_b   1.000
_cell.length_c   1.000
_cell.angle_alpha   90.00
_cell.angle_beta   90.00
_cell.angle_gamma   90.00
#
_symmetry.space_group_name_H-M   'P 1'
#
loop_
_entity.id
_entity.type
_entity.pdbx_description
1 polymer ?
#
loop_
_entity_poly.entity_id
_entity_poly.type
_entity_poly.pdbx_seq_one_letter_code
_entity_poly.pdbx_strand_id
1 'polypeptide(L)'
;MGRSVPTWRVRVDQELQALAPYRRLLPHDEQAVFDDLLAHLRQRRGVAGMLPAHDPWTPLLLTALLEAWVRLRSLEDALEGRDAA
;
A
#
# COMPACT_ATOMS: atom_id res chain seq x y z
N MET A 1 0.44 18.49 -30.14
CA MET A 1 -0.53 17.94 -29.18
C MET A 1 0.24 17.45 -27.96
N GLY A 2 0.38 18.29 -26.93
CA GLY A 2 1.23 18.01 -25.76
C GLY A 2 0.72 16.80 -24.99
N ARG A 3 1.60 15.84 -24.70
CA ARG A 3 1.25 14.65 -23.92
C ARG A 3 0.83 15.11 -22.52
N SER A 4 -0.45 14.95 -22.18
CA SER A 4 -0.95 15.25 -20.84
C SER A 4 -0.10 14.50 -19.81
N VAL A 5 0.44 15.23 -18.84
CA VAL A 5 1.22 14.63 -17.75
C VAL A 5 0.30 13.66 -16.99
N PRO A 6 0.68 12.39 -16.78
CA PRO A 6 -0.14 11.44 -16.05
C PRO A 6 -0.44 11.99 -14.66
N THR A 7 -1.71 11.95 -14.28
CA THR A 7 -2.13 12.35 -12.92
C THR A 7 -1.45 11.45 -11.90
N TRP A 8 -1.30 11.95 -10.67
CA TRP A 8 -0.74 11.17 -9.55
C TRP A 8 -1.35 9.76 -9.44
N ARG A 9 -2.68 9.65 -9.58
CA ARG A 9 -3.40 8.37 -9.57
C ARG A 9 -2.91 7.41 -10.66
N VAL A 10 -2.70 7.90 -11.87
CA VAL A 10 -2.24 7.07 -13.00
C VAL A 10 -0.81 6.60 -12.76
N ARG A 11 0.06 7.46 -12.22
CA ARG A 11 1.44 7.08 -11.88
C ARG A 11 1.46 5.98 -10.81
N VAL A 12 0.70 6.16 -9.73
CA VAL A 12 0.59 5.13 -8.68
C VAL A 12 0.07 3.81 -9.24
N ASP A 13 -1.01 3.84 -10.03
CA ASP A 13 -1.57 2.61 -10.59
C ASP A 13 -0.57 1.89 -11.52
N GLN A 14 0.25 2.64 -12.27
CA GLN A 14 1.32 2.08 -13.09
C GLN A 14 2.40 1.39 -12.26
N GLU A 15 2.90 2.05 -11.20
CA GLU A 15 3.89 1.46 -10.29
C GLU A 15 3.36 0.19 -9.61
N LEU A 16 2.11 0.22 -9.13
CA LEU A 16 1.49 -0.95 -8.51
C LEU A 16 1.27 -2.11 -9.50
N GLN A 17 1.01 -1.82 -10.78
CA GLN A 17 0.94 -2.86 -11.81
C GLN A 17 2.31 -3.43 -12.16
N ALA A 18 3.37 -2.62 -12.09
CA ALA A 18 4.74 -3.07 -12.34
C ALA A 18 5.21 -4.15 -11.34
N LEU A 19 4.53 -4.30 -10.20
CA LEU A 19 4.78 -5.33 -9.19
C LEU A 19 4.19 -6.71 -9.54
N ALA A 20 3.42 -6.84 -10.62
CA ALA A 20 2.82 -8.12 -11.00
C ALA A 20 3.84 -9.28 -11.15
N PRO A 21 5.05 -9.08 -11.71
CA PRO A 21 6.08 -10.12 -11.74
C PRO A 21 6.58 -10.49 -10.35
N TYR A 22 6.78 -9.50 -9.46
CA TYR A 22 7.20 -9.74 -8.08
C TYR A 22 6.17 -10.58 -7.32
N ARG A 23 4.88 -10.23 -7.43
CA ARG A 23 3.77 -11.02 -6.86
C ARG A 23 3.83 -12.49 -7.27
N ARG A 24 4.15 -12.79 -8.53
CA ARG A 24 4.19 -14.18 -9.04
C ARG A 24 5.33 -15.01 -8.43
N LEU A 25 6.35 -14.38 -7.87
CA LEU A 25 7.48 -15.05 -7.24
C LEU A 25 7.23 -15.37 -5.75
N LEU A 26 6.17 -14.80 -5.16
CA LEU A 26 5.84 -15.02 -3.76
C LEU A 26 5.12 -16.38 -3.55
N PRO A 27 5.28 -17.02 -2.37
CA PRO A 27 4.42 -18.11 -1.92
C PRO A 27 2.94 -17.72 -1.94
N HIS A 28 2.04 -18.71 -2.05
CA HIS A 28 0.60 -18.46 -2.17
C HIS A 28 0.02 -17.62 -1.02
N ASP A 29 0.44 -17.89 0.22
CA ASP A 29 -0.02 -17.17 1.40
C ASP A 29 0.47 -15.71 1.38
N GLU A 30 1.71 -15.48 0.94
CA GLU A 30 2.29 -14.14 0.80
C GLU A 30 1.66 -13.36 -0.37
N GLN A 31 1.21 -14.03 -1.43
CA GLN A 31 0.48 -13.39 -2.52
C GLN A 31 -0.82 -12.75 -2.04
N ALA A 32 -1.57 -13.44 -1.16
CA ALA A 32 -2.81 -12.90 -0.60
C ALA A 32 -2.54 -11.66 0.25
N VAL A 33 -1.53 -11.72 1.13
CA VAL A 33 -1.11 -10.57 1.95
C VAL A 33 -0.65 -9.40 1.09
N PHE A 34 0.10 -9.68 0.02
CA PHE A 34 0.56 -8.67 -0.91
C PHE A 34 -0.59 -8.03 -1.69
N ASP A 35 -1.57 -8.82 -2.16
CA ASP A 35 -2.75 -8.31 -2.86
C ASP A 35 -3.59 -7.38 -1.96
N ASP A 36 -3.75 -7.75 -0.68
CA ASP A 36 -4.41 -6.91 0.33
C ASP A 36 -3.67 -5.58 0.53
N LEU A 37 -2.34 -5.62 0.62
CA LEU A 37 -1.52 -4.41 0.73
C LEU A 37 -1.70 -3.50 -0.48
N LEU A 38 -1.64 -4.05 -1.70
CA LEU A 38 -1.85 -3.28 -2.93
C LEU A 38 -3.26 -2.68 -3.01
N ALA A 39 -4.28 -3.41 -2.55
CA ALA A 39 -5.65 -2.89 -2.48
C ALA A 39 -5.75 -1.69 -1.52
N HIS A 40 -5.13 -1.75 -0.34
CA HIS A 40 -5.07 -0.63 0.60
C HIS A 40 -4.35 0.58 0.02
N LEU A 41 -3.21 0.37 -0.65
CA LEU A 41 -2.48 1.45 -1.33
C LEU A 41 -3.33 2.12 -2.41
N ARG A 42 -4.11 1.35 -3.19
CA ARG A 42 -5.04 1.91 -4.19
C ARG A 42 -6.18 2.70 -3.55
N GLN A 43 -6.66 2.33 -2.36
CA GLN A 43 -7.70 3.09 -1.66
C GLN A 43 -7.14 4.39 -1.06
N ARG A 44 -5.94 4.35 -0.49
CA ARG A 44 -5.29 5.50 0.17
C ARG A 44 -4.48 6.39 -0.76
N ARG A 45 -4.41 6.10 -2.06
CA ARG A 45 -3.64 6.87 -3.07
C ARG A 45 -3.97 8.36 -3.13
N GLY A 46 -5.16 8.78 -2.68
CA GLY A 46 -5.54 10.20 -2.57
C GLY A 46 -4.77 10.97 -1.50
N VAL A 47 -4.40 10.31 -0.40
CA VAL A 47 -3.62 10.89 0.71
C VAL A 47 -2.15 11.00 0.34
N ALA A 48 -1.60 9.96 -0.32
CA ALA A 48 -0.23 9.94 -0.80
C ALA A 48 0.08 11.05 -1.83
N GLY A 49 -0.94 11.50 -2.58
CA GLY A 49 -0.83 12.58 -3.56
C GLY A 49 -0.76 13.98 -2.95
N MET A 50 -0.93 14.12 -1.63
CA MET A 50 -0.73 15.39 -0.92
C MET A 50 0.74 15.63 -0.55
N LEU A 51 1.60 14.61 -0.68
CA LEU A 51 3.04 14.81 -0.63
C LEU A 51 3.53 15.23 -2.02
N PRO A 52 4.13 16.42 -2.20
CA PRO A 52 4.80 16.79 -3.44
C PRO A 52 6.12 16.00 -3.55
N ALA A 53 6.01 14.70 -3.77
CA ALA A 53 7.15 13.81 -3.99
C ALA A 53 7.40 13.67 -5.50
N HIS A 54 8.65 13.84 -5.91
CA HIS A 54 9.07 13.55 -7.29
C HIS A 54 8.94 12.05 -7.58
N ASP A 55 9.22 11.23 -6.57
CA ASP A 55 9.10 9.78 -6.59
C ASP A 55 7.78 9.32 -5.92
N PRO A 56 6.93 8.56 -6.62
CA PRO A 56 5.70 8.03 -6.05
C PRO A 56 5.92 6.95 -4.98
N TRP A 57 7.07 6.29 -4.96
CA TRP A 57 7.34 5.21 -4.01
C TRP A 57 7.47 5.69 -2.58
N THR A 58 8.13 6.82 -2.36
CA THR A 58 8.30 7.38 -1.01
C THR A 58 6.99 7.46 -0.20
N PRO A 59 5.92 8.14 -0.67
CA PRO A 59 4.64 8.17 0.06
C PRO A 59 3.88 6.83 0.01
N LEU A 60 4.07 5.99 -1.02
CA LEU A 60 3.46 4.65 -1.06
C LEU A 60 4.04 3.72 0.01
N LEU A 61 5.36 3.71 0.18
CA LEU A 61 6.05 2.92 1.20
C LEU A 61 5.69 3.39 2.60
N LEU A 62 5.63 4.71 2.84
CA LEU A 62 5.14 5.25 4.12
C LEU A 62 3.69 4.81 4.41
N THR A 63 2.83 4.82 3.39
CA THR A 63 1.44 4.37 3.52
C THR A 63 1.38 2.85 3.82
N ALA A 64 2.22 2.04 3.17
CA ALA A 64 2.32 0.61 3.40
C ALA A 64 2.78 0.29 4.83
N LEU A 65 3.82 0.99 5.31
CA LEU A 65 4.31 0.85 6.68
C LEU A 65 3.25 1.26 7.69
N LEU A 66 2.55 2.38 7.46
CA LEU A 66 1.47 2.82 8.33
C LEU A 66 0.35 1.78 8.42
N GLU A 67 -0.02 1.16 7.30
CA GLU A 67 -1.02 0.08 7.27
C GLU A 67 -0.56 -1.12 8.10
N ALA A 68 0.72 -1.50 8.00
CA ALA A 68 1.29 -2.56 8.82
C ALA A 68 1.25 -2.22 10.32
N TRP A 69 1.61 -0.99 10.71
CA TRP A 69 1.53 -0.52 12.09
C TRP A 69 0.10 -0.51 12.64
N VAL A 70 -0.88 -0.11 11.83
CA VAL A 70 -2.30 -0.13 12.21
C VAL A 70 -2.77 -1.57 12.46
N ARG A 71 -2.40 -2.51 11.59
CA ARG A 71 -2.72 -3.94 11.77
C ARG A 71 -2.05 -4.51 13.02
N LEU A 72 -0.78 -4.22 13.24
CA LEU A 72 -0.05 -4.66 14.45
C LEU A 72 -0.75 -4.15 15.70
N ARG A 73 -1.04 -2.84 15.79
CA ARG A 73 -1.72 -2.27 16.94
C ARG A 73 -3.10 -2.90 17.17
N SER A 74 -3.86 -3.16 16.11
CA SER A 74 -5.17 -3.82 16.24
C SER A 74 -5.07 -5.26 16.78
N LEU A 75 -3.98 -5.96 16.45
CA LEU A 75 -3.71 -7.31 16.97
C LEU A 75 -3.26 -7.25 18.43
N GLU A 76 -2.40 -6.29 18.77
CA GLU A 76 -1.96 -6.03 20.15
C GLU A 76 -3.16 -5.71 21.05
N ASP A 77 -4.02 -4.76 20.65
CA ASP A 77 -5.24 -4.38 21.38
C ASP A 77 -6.18 -5.58 21.57
N ALA A 78 -6.32 -6.44 20.55
CA ALA A 78 -7.17 -7.63 20.60
C ALA A 78 -6.60 -8.74 21.52
N LEU A 79 -5.28 -8.82 21.65
CA LEU A 79 -4.62 -9.75 22.57
C LEU A 79 -4.74 -9.24 24.02
N GLU A 80 -4.46 -7.96 24.27
CA GLU A 80 -4.63 -7.35 25.58
C GLU A 80 -6.08 -7.44 26.07
N GLY A 81 -7.05 -7.25 25.17
CA GLY A 81 -8.47 -7.42 25.49
C GLY A 81 -8.89 -8.87 25.78
N ARG A 82 -8.14 -9.88 25.30
CA ARG A 82 -8.37 -11.31 25.60
C ARG A 82 -7.70 -11.75 26.89
N ASP A 83 -6.59 -11.13 27.27
CA ASP A 83 -5.91 -11.40 28.55
C ASP A 83 -6.63 -10.71 29.73
N ALA A 84 -7.48 -9.71 29.46
CA ALA A 84 -8.30 -9.01 30.46
C ALA A 84 -9.70 -9.63 30.70
N ALA A 85 -10.09 -10.66 29.94
CA ALA A 85 -11.40 -11.32 29.99
C ALA A 85 -11.31 -12.77 30.51
#